data_AF-A0A519ZUF9-F1
#
_entry.id   AF-A0A519ZUF9-F1
#
_cell.length_a   1.000
_cell.length_b   1.000
_cell.length_c   1.000
_cell.angle_alpha   90.00
_cell.angle_beta   90.00
_cell.angle_gamma   90.00
#
_symmetry.space_group_name_H-M   'P 1'
#
loop_
_entity.id
_entity.type
_entity.pdbx_description
1 polymer ?
#
loop_
_entity_poly.entity_id
_entity_poly.type
_entity_poly.pdbx_seq_one_letter_code
_entity_poly.pdbx_strand_id
1 'polypeptide(L)'
;VYDIIWTAPTFAAGGAMATPARVTVLFNGVLVQNNVTLKGPTQYIGPPSYQAHGAAPIKLQAHGDKSEPLSFRNIWIRELPAAK
;
A
#
# COMPACT_ATOMS: atom_id res chain seq x y z
N VAL A 1 1.02 -14.95 7.79
CA VAL A 1 1.14 -14.86 6.31
C VAL A 1 0.28 -13.72 5.85
N TYR A 2 0.80 -12.89 4.94
CA TYR A 2 0.06 -11.81 4.31
C TYR A 2 -0.01 -12.05 2.82
N ASP A 3 -1.21 -11.95 2.25
CA ASP A 3 -1.43 -11.86 0.82
C ASP A 3 -2.05 -10.49 0.53
N ILE A 4 -1.36 -9.69 -0.29
CA ILE A 4 -1.70 -8.29 -0.52
C ILE A 4 -1.90 -8.08 -2.02
N ILE A 5 -3.07 -7.56 -2.38
CA ILE A 5 -3.42 -7.17 -3.75
C ILE A 5 -3.53 -5.65 -3.77
N TRP A 6 -2.74 -5.02 -4.64
CA TRP A 6 -2.59 -3.57 -4.71
C TRP A 6 -2.94 -3.04 -6.10
N THR A 7 -3.82 -2.05 -6.15
CA THR A 7 -4.07 -1.23 -7.34
C THR A 7 -3.51 0.17 -7.07
N ALA A 8 -2.55 0.59 -7.89
CA ALA A 8 -1.89 1.89 -7.75
C ALA A 8 -2.86 3.06 -8.02
N PRO A 9 -2.64 4.24 -7.40
CA PRO A 9 -3.35 5.45 -7.78
C PRO A 9 -2.88 5.94 -9.16
N THR A 10 -3.71 6.73 -9.83
CA THR A 10 -3.32 7.44 -11.05
C THR A 10 -3.46 8.94 -10.87
N PHE A 11 -2.71 9.70 -11.66
CA PHE A 11 -2.67 11.16 -11.59
C PHE A 11 -2.87 11.75 -12.99
N ALA A 12 -3.62 12.85 -13.07
CA ALA A 12 -3.71 13.66 -14.27
C ALA A 12 -2.38 14.39 -14.55
N ALA A 13 -2.21 14.93 -15.76
CA ALA A 13 -1.01 15.67 -16.14
C ALA A 13 -0.67 16.85 -15.19
N GLY A 14 -1.68 17.46 -14.58
CA GLY A 14 -1.53 18.53 -13.58
C GLY A 14 -1.21 18.04 -12.15
N GLY A 15 -0.99 16.74 -11.95
CA GLY A 15 -0.65 16.15 -10.64
C GLY A 15 -1.84 15.88 -9.71
N ALA A 16 -3.05 16.29 -10.09
CA ALA A 16 -4.27 15.93 -9.36
C ALA A 16 -4.52 14.42 -9.44
N MET A 17 -4.91 13.80 -8.32
CA MET A 17 -5.30 12.39 -8.28
C MET A 17 -6.50 12.16 -9.21
N ALA A 18 -6.35 11.23 -10.16
CA ALA A 18 -7.41 10.81 -11.08
C ALA A 18 -8.15 9.58 -10.53
N THR A 19 -7.42 8.57 -10.05
CA THR A 19 -7.99 7.41 -9.35
C THR A 19 -7.25 7.14 -8.05
N PRO A 20 -7.94 6.83 -6.94
CA PRO A 20 -7.30 6.48 -5.68
C PRO A 20 -6.70 5.07 -5.74
N ALA A 21 -5.71 4.82 -4.89
CA ALA A 21 -5.20 3.48 -4.67
C ALA A 21 -6.24 2.59 -3.98
N ARG A 22 -6.18 1.28 -4.24
CA ARG A 22 -7.01 0.28 -3.57
C ARG A 22 -6.19 -0.89 -3.07
N VAL A 23 -6.60 -1.46 -1.95
CA VAL A 23 -5.93 -2.61 -1.35
C VAL A 23 -6.92 -3.68 -0.87
N THR A 24 -6.58 -4.94 -1.15
CA THR A 24 -7.16 -6.10 -0.49
C THR A 24 -6.07 -6.84 0.27
N VAL A 25 -6.35 -7.20 1.52
CA VAL A 25 -5.39 -7.90 2.38
C VAL A 25 -6.05 -9.12 3.00
N LEU A 26 -5.38 -10.27 2.87
CA LEU A 26 -5.65 -11.45 3.66
C LEU A 26 -4.53 -11.65 4.67
N PHE A 27 -4.91 -11.87 5.93
CA PHE A 27 -3.99 -12.23 7.00
C PHE A 27 -4.30 -13.65 7.46
N ASN A 28 -3.36 -14.57 7.27
CA ASN A 28 -3.53 -16.00 7.53
C ASN A 28 -4.79 -16.58 6.85
N GLY A 29 -5.05 -16.17 5.60
CA GLY A 29 -6.23 -16.59 4.84
C GLY A 29 -7.54 -15.87 5.19
N VAL A 30 -7.54 -15.00 6.22
CA VAL A 30 -8.72 -14.23 6.63
C VAL A 30 -8.70 -12.86 5.97
N LEU A 31 -9.80 -12.49 5.30
CA LEU A 31 -9.97 -11.17 4.68
C LEU A 31 -10.06 -10.08 5.77
N VAL A 32 -9.08 -9.17 5.80
CA VAL A 32 -9.03 -8.07 6.81
C VAL A 32 -9.13 -6.68 6.18
N GLN A 33 -8.84 -6.54 4.88
CA GLN A 33 -9.14 -5.34 4.11
C GLN A 33 -9.80 -5.79 2.81
N ASN A 34 -11.05 -5.38 2.59
CA ASN A 34 -11.83 -5.78 1.41
C ASN A 34 -11.91 -4.61 0.43
N ASN A 35 -11.02 -4.61 -0.58
CA ASN A 35 -10.99 -3.63 -1.66
C ASN A 35 -11.08 -2.17 -1.16
N VAL A 36 -10.29 -1.83 -0.14
CA VAL A 36 -10.38 -0.54 0.54
C VAL A 36 -9.76 0.55 -0.30
N THR A 37 -10.48 1.68 -0.45
CA THR A 37 -9.98 2.89 -1.09
C THR A 37 -9.09 3.70 -0.14
N LEU A 38 -7.89 4.05 -0.58
CA LEU A 38 -7.00 4.91 0.21
C LEU A 38 -7.25 6.40 -0.08
N LYS A 39 -7.11 7.22 0.96
CA LYS A 39 -7.21 8.69 0.88
C LYS A 39 -5.88 9.39 0.59
N GLY A 40 -4.79 8.63 0.54
CA GLY A 40 -3.41 9.11 0.38
C GLY A 40 -2.42 8.21 1.13
N PRO A 41 -1.15 8.61 1.25
CA PRO A 41 -0.17 7.93 2.09
C PRO A 41 -0.58 8.00 3.57
N THR A 42 -0.26 6.95 4.33
CA THR A 42 -0.51 6.88 5.78
C THR A 42 0.35 7.89 6.53
N GLN A 43 -0.24 8.65 7.46
CA GLN A 43 0.44 9.66 8.27
C GLN A 43 0.24 9.39 9.77
N TYR A 44 1.28 9.65 10.58
CA TYR A 44 1.15 9.64 12.05
C TYR A 44 0.43 10.90 12.55
N ILE A 45 0.69 12.04 11.92
CA ILE A 45 0.12 13.35 12.27
C ILE A 45 -0.54 13.94 11.03
N GLY A 46 -1.80 14.34 11.16
CA GLY A 46 -2.56 15.01 10.10
C GLY A 46 -3.34 14.07 9.18
N PRO A 47 -4.25 14.62 8.36
CA PRO A 47 -5.02 13.83 7.40
C PRO A 47 -4.16 13.42 6.19
N PRO A 48 -4.39 12.22 5.62
CA PRO A 48 -3.70 11.79 4.41
C PRO A 48 -4.09 12.67 3.21
N SER A 49 -3.12 12.95 2.34
CA SER A 49 -3.33 13.67 1.09
C SER A 49 -2.42 13.12 -0.02
N TYR A 50 -2.96 13.01 -1.22
CA TYR A 50 -2.17 12.52 -2.36
C TYR A 50 -1.13 13.54 -2.83
N GLN A 51 0.05 13.05 -3.13
CA GLN A 51 1.07 13.73 -3.92
C GLN A 51 1.38 12.85 -5.13
N ALA A 52 1.45 13.45 -6.32
CA ALA A 52 1.72 12.70 -7.55
C ALA A 52 3.04 11.93 -7.47
N HIS A 53 2.99 10.65 -7.84
CA HIS A 53 4.15 9.76 -7.88
C HIS A 53 3.98 8.70 -8.97
N GLY A 54 5.09 8.05 -9.34
CA GLY A 54 5.11 6.90 -10.25
C GLY A 54 5.21 5.57 -9.50
N ALA A 55 5.86 4.59 -10.13
CA ALA A 55 6.23 3.35 -9.47
C ALA A 55 7.15 3.63 -8.27
N ALA A 56 6.91 2.93 -7.16
CA ALA A 56 7.64 3.09 -5.92
C ALA A 56 7.97 1.71 -5.31
N PRO A 57 9.07 1.58 -4.55
CA PRO A 57 9.46 0.32 -3.93
C PRO A 57 8.56 -0.06 -2.75
N ILE A 58 8.63 -1.33 -2.33
CA ILE A 58 8.08 -1.77 -1.04
C ILE A 58 9.08 -1.45 0.07
N LYS A 59 8.60 -0.81 1.15
CA LYS A 59 9.37 -0.53 2.36
C LYS A 59 8.92 -1.42 3.51
N LEU A 60 9.84 -2.15 4.12
CA LEU A 60 9.65 -2.75 5.44
C LEU A 60 10.09 -1.73 6.50
N GLN A 61 9.20 -1.43 7.46
CA GLN A 61 9.47 -0.41 8.47
C GLN A 61 10.37 -0.97 9.57
N ALA A 62 11.47 -0.27 9.87
CA ALA A 62 12.18 -0.40 11.14
C ALA A 62 11.60 0.63 12.11
N HIS A 63 10.63 0.20 12.92
CA HIS A 63 10.04 1.06 13.93
C HIS A 63 10.97 1.13 15.15
N GLY A 64 11.34 2.34 15.57
CA GLY A 64 12.42 2.57 16.55
C GLY A 64 12.00 2.47 18.02
N ASP A 65 10.97 1.68 18.32
CA ASP A 65 10.57 1.45 19.71
C ASP A 65 11.47 0.41 20.39
N LYS A 66 11.20 0.13 21.67
CA LYS A 66 12.05 -0.73 22.51
C LYS A 66 11.70 -2.22 22.43
N SER A 67 10.74 -2.62 21.57
CA SER A 67 10.40 -4.02 21.40
C SER A 67 11.51 -4.78 20.66
N GLU A 68 11.50 -6.11 20.83
CA GLU A 68 12.41 -7.00 20.11
C GLU A 68 12.14 -6.97 18.60
N PRO A 69 13.18 -7.09 17.75
CA PRO A 69 13.03 -7.01 16.31
C PRO A 69 12.24 -8.18 15.73
N LEU A 70 11.50 -7.90 14.66
CA LEU A 70 10.79 -8.91 13.89
C LEU A 70 11.69 -9.54 12.81
N SER A 71 11.39 -10.79 12.44
CA SER A 71 12.04 -11.50 11.33
C SER A 71 11.05 -11.76 10.19
N PHE A 72 11.54 -11.73 8.95
CA PHE A 72 10.73 -11.91 7.74
C PHE A 72 11.22 -13.12 6.93
N ARG A 73 10.32 -13.75 6.18
CA ARG A 73 10.63 -14.82 5.22
C ARG A 73 9.61 -14.85 4.10
N ASN A 74 9.97 -15.48 2.98
CA ASN A 74 9.07 -15.73 1.85
C ASN A 74 8.40 -14.46 1.30
N ILE A 75 9.20 -13.44 0.99
CA ILE A 75 8.73 -12.20 0.35
C ILE A 75 8.97 -12.33 -1.15
N TRP A 76 7.91 -12.22 -1.93
CA TRP A 76 7.97 -12.18 -3.39
C TRP A 76 6.89 -11.21 -3.89
N ILE A 77 7.04 -10.76 -5.14
CA ILE A 77 6.07 -9.87 -5.79
C ILE A 77 5.83 -10.36 -7.21
N ARG A 78 4.60 -10.13 -7.69
CA ARG A 78 4.24 -10.25 -9.10
C ARG A 78 3.48 -9.01 -9.51
N GLU A 79 3.74 -8.52 -10.71
CA GLU A 79 2.92 -7.46 -11.29
C GLU A 79 1.54 -8.00 -11.66
N LEU A 80 0.54 -7.11 -11.59
CA LEU A 80 -0.82 -7.39 -12.03
C LEU A 80 -1.04 -6.73 -13.40
N PRO A 81 -1.87 -7.31 -14.27
CA PRO A 81 -2.27 -6.64 -15.50
C PRO A 81 -2.85 -5.26 -15.21
N ALA A 82 -2.65 -4.32 -16.13
CA ALA A 82 -3.31 -3.03 -16.05
C ALA A 82 -4.83 -3.23 -15.91
N ALA A 83 -5.45 -2.47 -15.01
CA ALA A 83 -6.90 -2.41 -14.95
C ALA A 83 -7.42 -1.89 -16.31
N LYS A 84 -8.35 -2.62 -16.91
CA LYS A 84 -9.04 -2.18 -18.13
C LYS A 84 -9.95 -1.00 -17.83
#